data_AF-A0A3Q0DHR1-F1
#
_entry.id   AF-A0A3Q0DHR1-F1
#
_cell.length_a   1.000
_cell.length_b   1.000
_cell.length_c   1.000
_cell.angle_alpha   90.00
_cell.angle_beta   90.00
_cell.angle_gamma   90.00
#
_symmetry.space_group_name_H-M   'P 1'
#
loop_
_entity.id
_entity.type
_entity.pdbx_description
1 polymer ?
#
loop_
_entity_poly.entity_id
_entity_poly.type
_entity_poly.pdbx_seq_one_letter_code
_entity_poly.pdbx_strand_id
1 'polypeptide(L)'
;MPKAKGKTRRQKFGYNVNRKRLNRNARRKAAPRVECSHIRHAWDHAKSVRQNLAEMGLALDPNKAVPLRKRKNWRQKPASPKRRTIPCLGTSSITYVTWWRTTGRTIRVASFPRLFAEE
;
A
#
# COMPACT_ATOMS: atom_id res chain seq x y z
N MET A 1 20.89 -14.04 -16.49
CA MET A 1 19.45 -14.32 -16.24
C MET A 1 19.28 -14.92 -14.86
N PRO A 2 18.49 -14.33 -13.94
CA PRO A 2 18.20 -14.99 -12.66
C PRO A 2 17.28 -16.19 -12.94
N LYS A 3 17.77 -17.40 -12.68
CA LYS A 3 16.97 -18.63 -12.77
C LYS A 3 15.77 -18.49 -11.82
N ALA A 4 14.56 -18.55 -12.35
CA ALA A 4 13.34 -18.43 -11.56
C ALA A 4 13.39 -19.39 -10.37
N LYS A 5 13.28 -18.87 -9.15
CA LYS A 5 13.26 -19.67 -7.92
C LYS A 5 12.11 -20.69 -8.04
N GLY A 6 12.49 -21.96 -7.94
CA GLY A 6 11.71 -23.11 -8.39
C GLY A 6 10.30 -23.17 -7.84
N LYS A 7 9.43 -23.82 -8.63
CA LYS A 7 8.05 -24.18 -8.27
C LYS A 7 7.98 -24.66 -6.81
N THR A 8 7.17 -23.99 -6.00
CA THR A 8 6.89 -24.44 -4.64
C THR A 8 6.38 -25.88 -4.74
N ARG A 9 6.99 -26.82 -4.01
CA ARG A 9 6.62 -28.23 -4.04
C ARG A 9 5.12 -28.36 -3.81
N ARG A 10 4.39 -28.98 -4.75
CA ARG A 10 2.94 -29.21 -4.63
C ARG A 10 2.68 -29.95 -3.32
N GLN A 11 1.86 -29.37 -2.45
CA GLN A 11 1.50 -30.00 -1.18
C GLN A 11 0.79 -31.33 -1.49
N LYS A 12 1.32 -32.43 -0.94
CA LYS A 12 0.72 -33.76 -1.09
C LYS A 12 -0.56 -33.83 -0.24
N PHE A 13 -1.58 -34.50 -0.75
CA PHE A 13 -2.80 -34.74 0.02
C PHE A 13 -2.50 -35.72 1.16
N GLY A 14 -2.64 -35.27 2.41
CA GLY A 14 -2.52 -36.15 3.58
C GLY A 14 -3.75 -37.04 3.70
N TYR A 15 -3.62 -38.32 3.35
CA TYR A 15 -4.73 -39.29 3.39
C TYR A 15 -5.26 -39.54 4.80
N ASN A 16 -4.41 -39.39 5.82
CA ASN A 16 -4.79 -39.62 7.22
C ASN A 16 -5.53 -38.42 7.84
N VAL A 17 -5.70 -37.33 7.10
CA VAL A 17 -6.28 -36.08 7.61
C VAL A 17 -7.76 -36.00 7.28
N ASN A 18 -8.61 -36.05 8.31
CA ASN A 18 -10.03 -35.77 8.15
C ASN A 18 -10.27 -34.25 8.00
N ARG A 19 -10.26 -33.78 6.75
CA ARG A 19 -10.45 -32.36 6.38
C ARG A 19 -11.76 -31.78 6.89
N LYS A 20 -12.84 -32.58 6.96
CA LYS A 20 -14.13 -32.13 7.53
C LYS A 20 -14.00 -31.80 9.02
N ARG A 21 -13.24 -32.58 9.79
CA ARG A 21 -12.98 -32.30 11.20
C ARG A 21 -12.11 -31.05 11.37
N LEU A 22 -11.06 -30.90 10.56
CA LEU A 22 -10.20 -29.71 10.60
C LEU A 22 -10.98 -28.42 10.29
N ASN A 23 -11.81 -28.44 9.25
CA ASN A 23 -12.61 -27.26 8.89
C ASN A 23 -13.62 -26.89 9.99
N ARG A 24 -14.26 -27.88 10.62
CA ARG A 24 -15.13 -27.63 11.79
C ARG A 24 -14.36 -27.03 12.96
N ASN A 25 -13.17 -27.55 13.26
CA ASN A 25 -12.32 -27.01 14.32
C ASN A 25 -11.83 -25.59 14.02
N ALA A 26 -11.43 -25.32 12.77
CA ALA A 26 -11.02 -23.99 12.34
C ALA A 26 -12.15 -22.98 12.47
N ARG A 27 -13.37 -23.34 12.04
CA ARG A 27 -14.56 -22.50 12.21
C ARG A 27 -14.88 -22.21 13.69
N ARG A 28 -14.82 -23.23 14.54
CA ARG A 28 -15.00 -23.06 16.00
C ARG A 28 -13.97 -22.13 16.63
N LYS A 29 -12.70 -22.21 16.20
CA LYS A 29 -11.62 -21.34 16.67
C LYS A 29 -11.69 -19.92 16.13
N ALA A 30 -12.23 -19.74 14.93
CA ALA A 30 -12.41 -18.43 14.30
C ALA A 30 -13.63 -17.67 14.83
N ALA A 31 -14.57 -18.35 15.49
CA ALA A 31 -15.72 -17.72 16.11
C ALA A 31 -15.27 -16.81 17.28
N PRO A 32 -15.83 -15.60 17.41
CA PRO A 32 -15.48 -14.70 18.49
C PRO A 32 -15.94 -15.26 19.84
N ARG A 33 -15.09 -15.13 20.86
CA ARG A 33 -15.47 -15.38 22.26
C ARG A 33 -16.21 -14.15 22.78
N VAL A 34 -17.49 -14.06 22.45
CA VAL A 34 -18.38 -12.99 22.90
C VAL A 34 -18.76 -13.28 24.35
N GLU A 35 -18.77 -12.30 25.26
CA GLU A 35 -19.20 -12.53 26.66
C GLU A 35 -20.71 -12.38 26.88
N CYS A 36 -21.34 -11.43 26.18
CA CYS A 36 -22.77 -11.17 26.31
C CYS A 36 -23.63 -12.36 25.86
N SER A 37 -24.55 -12.80 26.73
CA SER A 37 -25.46 -13.92 26.48
C SER A 37 -26.39 -13.67 25.30
N HIS A 38 -27.00 -12.49 25.21
CA HIS A 38 -27.94 -12.13 24.14
C HIS A 38 -27.30 -12.26 22.75
N ILE A 39 -26.07 -11.77 22.59
CA ILE A 39 -25.33 -11.85 21.34
C ILE A 39 -24.97 -13.31 21.03
N ARG A 40 -24.58 -14.11 22.04
CA ARG A 40 -24.31 -15.55 21.86
C ARG A 40 -25.53 -16.30 21.33
N HIS A 41 -26.73 -16.00 21.84
CA HIS A 41 -27.96 -16.67 21.41
C HIS A 41 -28.42 -16.24 20.02
N ALA A 42 -28.23 -14.96 19.66
CA ALA A 42 -28.56 -14.45 18.33
C ALA A 42 -27.51 -14.82 17.26
N TRP A 43 -26.38 -15.42 17.64
CA TRP A 43 -25.28 -15.70 16.73
C TRP A 43 -25.51 -16.96 15.87
N ASP A 44 -25.68 -16.79 14.56
CA ASP A 44 -25.74 -17.92 13.62
C ASP A 44 -24.36 -18.29 13.06
N HIS A 45 -23.97 -19.55 13.20
CA HIS A 45 -22.69 -20.07 12.67
C HIS A 45 -22.66 -20.30 11.15
N ALA A 46 -23.82 -20.32 10.49
CA ALA A 46 -23.93 -20.47 9.05
C ALA A 46 -23.64 -19.15 8.31
N LYS A 47 -23.93 -18.02 8.96
CA LYS A 47 -23.79 -16.68 8.40
C LYS A 47 -22.39 -16.11 8.61
N SER A 48 -22.05 -15.12 7.79
CA SER A 48 -20.81 -14.37 7.98
C SER A 48 -20.90 -13.45 9.21
N VAL A 49 -19.75 -13.14 9.82
CA VAL A 49 -19.65 -12.18 10.94
C VAL A 49 -20.35 -10.87 10.62
N ARG A 50 -20.16 -10.35 9.40
CA ARG A 50 -20.78 -9.10 8.94
C ARG A 50 -22.30 -9.19 8.89
N GLN A 51 -22.86 -10.29 8.40
CA GLN A 51 -24.31 -10.49 8.35
C GLN A 51 -24.92 -10.61 9.74
N ASN A 52 -24.30 -11.42 10.63
CA ASN A 52 -24.77 -11.56 12.01
C ASN A 52 -24.83 -10.21 12.73
N LEU A 53 -23.77 -9.42 12.64
CA LEU A 53 -23.75 -8.10 13.25
C LEU A 53 -24.79 -7.17 12.64
N ALA A 54 -24.94 -7.17 11.31
CA ALA A 54 -25.94 -6.34 10.63
C ALA A 54 -27.38 -6.70 11.04
N GLU A 55 -27.71 -7.97 11.19
CA GLU A 55 -29.04 -8.43 11.62
C GLU A 55 -29.38 -8.03 13.05
N MET A 56 -28.38 -7.98 13.94
CA MET A 56 -28.52 -7.46 15.30
C MET A 56 -28.48 -5.91 15.38
N GLY A 57 -28.30 -5.22 14.25
CA GLY A 57 -28.13 -3.76 14.22
C GLY A 57 -26.78 -3.27 14.76
N LEU A 58 -25.78 -4.16 14.85
CA LEU A 58 -24.45 -3.86 15.34
C LEU A 58 -23.49 -3.46 14.21
N ALA A 59 -22.59 -2.54 14.52
CA ALA A 59 -21.55 -2.11 13.60
C ALA A 59 -20.41 -3.14 13.51
N LEU A 60 -19.99 -3.48 12.27
CA LEU A 60 -18.80 -4.31 12.06
C LEU A 60 -17.51 -3.58 12.43
N ASP A 61 -17.42 -2.30 12.06
CA ASP A 61 -16.26 -1.45 12.35
C ASP A 61 -16.74 -0.27 13.19
N PRO A 62 -16.34 -0.20 14.48
CA PRO A 62 -16.77 0.87 15.36
C PRO A 62 -16.33 2.25 14.86
N ASN A 63 -15.18 2.35 14.19
CA ASN A 63 -14.68 3.64 13.69
C ASN A 63 -15.48 4.17 12.49
N LYS A 64 -16.17 3.28 11.77
CA LYS A 64 -17.09 3.66 10.69
C LYS A 64 -18.45 4.07 11.21
N ALA A 65 -18.94 3.38 12.25
CA ALA A 65 -20.22 3.73 12.87
C ALA A 65 -20.14 5.01 13.69
N VAL A 66 -19.02 5.24 14.37
CA VAL A 66 -18.75 6.46 15.14
C VAL A 66 -17.48 7.11 14.58
N PRO A 67 -17.60 8.06 13.63
CA PRO A 67 -16.45 8.73 13.06
C PRO A 67 -15.65 9.48 14.12
N LEU A 68 -14.45 9.00 14.43
CA LEU A 68 -13.55 9.70 15.33
C LEU A 68 -13.00 10.95 14.64
N ARG A 69 -13.16 12.11 15.27
CA ARG A 69 -12.56 13.36 14.81
C ARG A 69 -11.04 13.23 14.86
N LYS A 70 -10.38 13.21 13.70
CA LYS A 70 -8.91 13.16 13.62
C LYS A 70 -8.34 14.49 14.13
N ARG A 71 -7.48 14.41 15.15
CA ARG A 71 -6.66 15.57 15.55
C ARG A 71 -5.68 15.89 14.42
N LYS A 72 -5.51 17.17 14.11
CA LYS A 72 -4.52 17.65 13.12
C LYS A 72 -3.12 17.30 13.63
N ASN A 73 -2.54 16.22 13.12
CA ASN A 73 -1.17 15.84 13.40
C ASN A 73 -0.25 16.62 12.46
N TRP A 74 0.50 17.56 13.05
CA TRP A 74 1.42 18.46 12.34
C TRP A 74 2.51 17.72 11.53
N ARG A 75 2.88 16.50 11.95
CA ARG A 75 3.80 15.61 11.22
C ARG A 75 3.05 14.57 10.41
N GLN A 76 2.50 14.94 9.26
CA GLN A 76 2.24 13.96 8.20
C GLN A 76 3.17 14.30 7.05
N LYS A 77 4.07 13.37 6.71
CA LYS A 77 4.88 13.50 5.49
C LYS A 77 3.89 13.59 4.32
N PRO A 78 3.98 14.60 3.44
CA PRO A 78 3.13 14.66 2.26
C PRO A 78 3.29 13.36 1.48
N ALA A 79 2.18 12.78 1.05
CA ALA A 79 2.19 11.58 0.24
C ALA A 79 3.11 11.81 -0.97
N SER A 80 4.09 10.92 -1.17
CA SER A 80 5.02 11.04 -2.28
C SER A 80 4.24 11.10 -3.60
N PRO A 81 4.52 12.07 -4.49
CA PRO A 81 3.84 12.13 -5.76
C PRO A 81 4.15 10.85 -6.54
N LYS A 82 3.11 10.07 -6.88
CA LYS A 82 3.24 8.95 -7.81
C LYS A 82 3.72 9.53 -9.14
N ARG A 83 4.94 9.18 -9.56
CA ARG A 83 5.48 9.57 -10.88
C ARG A 83 4.49 9.15 -11.95
N ARG A 84 3.84 10.12 -12.58
CA ARG A 84 3.07 9.88 -13.81
C ARG A 84 4.10 9.56 -14.89
N THR A 85 4.08 8.34 -15.40
CA THR A 85 4.87 7.97 -16.57
C THR A 85 4.27 8.72 -17.75
N ILE A 86 5.00 9.73 -18.25
CA ILE A 86 4.66 10.43 -19.49
C ILE A 86 5.13 9.50 -20.62
N PRO A 87 4.24 9.00 -21.51
CA PRO A 87 4.69 8.32 -22.71
C PRO A 87 5.35 9.37 -23.63
N CYS A 88 6.65 9.21 -23.88
CA CYS A 88 7.38 9.99 -24.86
C CYS A 88 6.90 9.61 -26.27
N LEU A 89 6.24 10.54 -26.95
CA LEU A 89 6.06 10.49 -28.40
C LEU A 89 7.43 10.79 -29.02
N GLY A 90 7.91 9.87 -29.84
CA GLY A 90 9.23 9.93 -30.44
C GLY A 90 9.38 11.11 -31.39
N THR A 91 10.53 11.77 -31.31
CA THR A 91 11.07 12.63 -32.37
C THR A 91 12.56 12.33 -32.50
N SER A 92 12.85 11.48 -33.48
CA SER A 92 13.98 11.53 -34.42
C SER A 92 15.24 12.30 -34.00
N SER A 93 16.30 11.52 -33.75
CA SER A 93 17.70 11.92 -33.92
C SER A 93 17.93 12.48 -35.33
N ILE A 94 18.59 13.63 -35.44
CA ILE A 94 19.49 14.07 -36.53
C ILE A 94 19.83 15.55 -36.23
N THR A 95 21.07 15.96 -36.55
CA THR A 95 21.70 17.29 -36.39
C THR A 95 22.17 17.72 -34.99
N TYR A 96 23.37 17.30 -34.59
CA TYR A 96 24.49 18.23 -34.32
C TYR A 96 25.77 17.43 -34.05
N VAL A 97 26.30 16.79 -35.10
CA VAL A 97 27.74 16.54 -35.17
C VAL A 97 28.32 17.76 -35.87
N THR A 98 29.47 18.25 -35.39
CA THR A 98 30.30 19.38 -35.90
C THR A 98 29.97 20.78 -35.36
N TRP A 99 30.48 21.12 -34.17
CA TRP A 99 30.86 22.51 -33.83
C TRP A 99 31.82 22.60 -32.62
N TRP A 100 32.86 21.76 -32.58
CA TRP A 100 33.89 21.83 -31.54
C TRP A 100 35.30 21.68 -32.12
N ARG A 101 35.61 22.50 -33.13
CA ARG A 101 36.98 22.87 -33.47
C ARG A 101 36.97 24.34 -33.86
N THR A 102 38.01 25.06 -33.44
CA THR A 102 38.32 26.44 -33.84
C THR A 102 37.62 27.53 -33.02
N THR A 103 38.09 27.75 -31.80
CA THR A 103 38.69 29.03 -31.37
C THR A 103 39.08 28.94 -29.90
N GLY A 104 40.39 29.10 -29.64
CA GLY A 104 40.88 29.28 -28.29
C GLY A 104 40.30 30.57 -27.71
N ARG A 105 39.68 30.49 -26.55
CA ARG A 105 39.33 31.66 -25.75
C ARG A 105 39.46 31.32 -24.28
N THR A 106 40.43 31.98 -23.66
CA THR A 106 40.69 32.03 -22.23
C THR A 106 39.43 32.49 -21.49
N ILE A 107 38.98 31.73 -20.50
CA ILE A 107 37.93 32.18 -19.59
C ILE A 107 38.57 33.20 -18.66
N ARG A 108 38.28 34.50 -18.92
CA ARG A 108 38.47 35.56 -17.94
C ARG A 108 37.57 35.26 -16.75
N VAL A 109 38.18 34.97 -15.60
CA VAL A 109 37.56 35.19 -14.29
C VAL A 109 37.41 36.70 -14.12
N ALA A 110 36.21 37.22 -14.30
CA ALA A 110 35.87 38.60 -13.97
C ALA A 110 35.03 38.59 -12.68
N SER A 111 35.68 39.13 -11.66
CA SER A 111 35.25 39.44 -10.31
C SER A 111 34.08 40.43 -10.21
N PHE A 112 33.16 40.13 -9.26
CA PHE A 112 32.45 41.06 -8.35
C PHE A 112 31.40 42.05 -8.94
N PRO A 113 30.34 42.45 -8.17
CA PRO A 113 30.46 43.08 -6.85
C PRO A 113 29.48 42.62 -5.74
N ARG A 114 29.98 42.78 -4.51
CA ARG A 114 29.23 42.96 -3.25
C ARG A 114 28.41 44.26 -3.35
N LEU A 115 27.26 44.33 -2.70
CA LEU A 115 26.89 45.42 -1.77
C LEU A 115 25.65 45.01 -0.94
N PHE A 116 25.69 45.44 0.32
CA PHE A 116 24.89 45.09 1.50
C PHE A 116 23.57 45.90 1.62
N ALA A 117 22.59 45.37 2.38
CA ALA A 117 21.65 46.07 3.28
C ALA A 117 20.90 44.98 4.09
N GLU A 118 21.07 44.79 5.42
CA GLU A 118 20.66 45.58 6.61
C GLU A 118 19.13 45.75 6.80
N GLU A 119 18.72 45.42 8.04
CA GLU A 119 17.41 45.44 8.76
C GLU A 119 16.12 44.84 8.14
#